data_AF-A0A5B8MBU5-F1
#
_entry.id   AF-A0A5B8MBU5-F1
#
_cell.length_a   1.000
_cell.length_b   1.000
_cell.length_c   1.000
_cell.angle_alpha   90.00
_cell.angle_beta   90.00
_cell.angle_gamma   90.00
#
_symmetry.space_group_name_H-M   'P 1'
#
loop_
_entity.id
_entity.type
_entity.pdbx_description
1 polymer ?
#
loop_
_entity_poly.entity_id
_entity_poly.type
_entity_poly.pdbx_seq_one_letter_code
_entity_poly.pdbx_strand_id
1 'polypeptide(L)'
;MRLEDLPTSVLCEVLSRFEAQELMTLACTCKLFHQVATTDITDGFWMRLYKLHYGFDVEPDPECGWKGRYRDAFLRTKLIRQRSEQRRVTLIENQIKDIEREVRTLHEEALDLKHQVRSHASLYREIDRVKSAEVALKTWSPASVSARHKQVVEQTPVDKATRLCCVRQEIEVSKHLLKSVLLRLENKKRKLGALEETLTASRAR
;
A
#
# COMPACT_ATOMS: atom_id res chain seq x y z
N MET A 1 41.06 -21.09 41.60
CA MET A 1 40.57 -19.71 41.81
C MET A 1 39.12 -19.68 41.39
N ARG A 2 38.22 -19.29 42.30
CA ARG A 2 36.84 -18.96 41.93
C ARG A 2 36.81 -17.52 41.45
N LEU A 3 35.87 -17.20 40.58
CA LEU A 3 35.71 -15.84 40.04
C LEU A 3 35.42 -14.81 41.14
N GLU A 4 34.87 -15.27 42.26
CA GLU A 4 34.57 -14.52 43.48
C GLU A 4 35.82 -14.09 44.25
N ASP A 5 36.97 -14.73 43.98
CA ASP A 5 38.26 -14.44 44.64
C ASP A 5 39.04 -13.32 43.94
N LEU A 6 38.53 -12.78 42.83
CA LEU A 6 39.22 -11.76 42.03
C LEU A 6 39.04 -10.36 42.64
N PRO A 7 40.09 -9.51 42.61
CA PRO A 7 39.97 -8.11 43.00
C PRO A 7 38.91 -7.38 42.16
N THR A 8 38.16 -6.47 42.79
CA THR A 8 37.13 -5.65 42.12
C THR A 8 37.69 -4.87 40.93
N SER A 9 38.96 -4.45 40.97
CA SER A 9 39.65 -3.78 39.86
C SER A 9 39.78 -4.66 38.62
N VAL A 10 40.17 -5.94 38.80
CA VAL A 10 40.29 -6.92 37.72
C VAL A 10 38.92 -7.27 37.17
N LEU A 11 37.92 -7.41 38.05
CA LEU A 11 36.53 -7.62 37.62
C LEU A 11 36.03 -6.43 36.79
N CYS A 12 36.30 -5.18 37.18
CA CYS A 12 35.92 -4.00 36.41
C CYS A 12 36.62 -3.93 35.04
N GLU A 13 37.88 -4.35 34.94
CA GLU A 13 38.61 -4.42 33.67
C GLU A 13 38.00 -5.48 32.74
N VAL A 14 37.70 -6.67 33.28
CA VAL A 14 37.05 -7.75 32.52
C VAL A 14 35.66 -7.30 32.05
N LEU A 15 34.86 -6.71 32.94
CA LEU A 15 33.52 -6.19 32.63
C LEU A 15 33.56 -5.05 31.61
N SER A 16 34.68 -4.32 31.49
CA SER A 16 34.81 -3.25 30.50
C SER A 16 34.79 -3.73 29.04
N ARG A 17 34.96 -5.04 28.81
CA ARG A 17 34.95 -5.66 27.49
C ARG A 17 33.57 -6.17 27.07
N PHE A 18 32.60 -6.17 27.98
CA PHE A 18 31.25 -6.68 27.73
C PHE A 18 30.32 -5.57 27.22
N GLU A 19 29.32 -5.96 26.44
CA GLU A 19 28.21 -5.08 26.09
C GLU A 19 27.24 -4.90 27.28
N ALA A 20 26.39 -3.88 27.22
CA ALA A 20 25.39 -3.62 28.26
C ALA A 20 24.49 -4.84 28.53
N GLN A 21 24.09 -5.57 27.48
CA GLN A 21 23.22 -6.75 27.60
C GLN A 21 23.93 -7.89 28.34
N GLU A 22 25.19 -8.14 28.03
CA GLU A 22 25.98 -9.20 28.63
C GLU A 22 26.26 -8.90 30.11
N LEU A 23 26.58 -7.65 30.45
CA LEU A 23 26.74 -7.21 31.83
C LEU A 23 25.45 -7.38 32.63
N MET A 24 24.30 -7.01 32.06
CA MET A 24 23.00 -7.18 32.74
C MET A 24 22.65 -8.66 32.92
N THR A 25 22.99 -9.51 31.94
CA THR A 25 22.80 -10.96 32.05
C THR A 25 23.66 -11.54 33.16
N LEU A 26 24.94 -11.17 33.22
CA LEU A 26 25.87 -11.56 34.29
C LEU A 26 25.40 -11.06 35.67
N ALA A 27 24.87 -9.84 35.74
CA ALA A 27 24.31 -9.27 36.97
C ALA A 27 23.09 -10.04 37.50
N CYS A 28 22.41 -10.84 36.67
CA CYS A 28 21.33 -11.74 37.09
C CYS A 28 21.84 -13.11 37.59
N THR A 29 23.10 -13.47 37.32
CA THR A 29 23.63 -14.80 37.68
C THR A 29 24.17 -14.89 39.10
N CYS A 30 24.75 -13.81 39.65
CA CYS A 30 25.25 -13.81 41.02
C CYS A 30 25.19 -12.43 41.69
N LYS A 31 25.14 -12.42 43.03
CA LYS A 31 25.09 -11.20 43.84
C LYS A 31 26.32 -10.31 43.66
N LEU A 32 27.49 -10.91 43.49
CA LEU A 32 28.76 -10.20 43.29
C LEU A 32 28.74 -9.39 41.98
N PHE A 33 28.29 -9.98 40.87
CA PHE A 33 28.12 -9.25 39.62
C PHE A 33 27.00 -8.22 39.66
N HIS A 34 25.91 -8.52 40.37
CA HIS A 34 24.86 -7.53 40.61
C HIS A 34 25.42 -6.29 41.31
N GLN A 35 26.16 -6.48 42.39
CA GLN A 35 26.79 -5.40 43.15
C GLN A 35 27.75 -4.61 42.26
N VAL A 36 28.68 -5.28 41.56
CA VAL A 36 29.62 -4.61 40.66
C VAL A 36 28.89 -3.78 39.61
N ALA A 37 27.87 -4.34 38.93
CA ALA A 37 27.08 -3.63 37.91
C ALA A 37 26.20 -2.48 38.45
N THR A 38 26.02 -2.37 39.77
CA THR A 38 25.24 -1.31 40.44
C THR A 38 26.09 -0.26 41.15
N THR A 39 27.36 -0.55 41.43
CA THR A 39 28.27 0.38 42.11
C THR A 39 28.83 1.46 41.20
N ASP A 40 29.15 2.62 41.80
CA ASP A 40 29.74 3.80 41.14
C ASP A 40 31.08 3.51 40.43
N ILE A 41 31.76 2.42 40.81
CA ILE A 41 33.00 1.97 40.15
C ILE A 41 32.75 1.62 38.67
N THR A 42 31.52 1.20 38.33
CA THR A 42 31.11 0.92 36.94
C THR A 42 30.51 2.13 36.22
N ASP A 43 30.46 3.30 36.87
CA ASP A 43 29.92 4.52 36.26
C ASP A 43 30.75 4.94 35.02
N GLY A 44 32.07 4.78 35.10
CA GLY A 44 32.97 4.95 33.95
C GLY A 44 32.72 3.96 32.80
N PHE A 45 32.22 2.76 33.09
CA PHE A 45 31.81 1.80 32.06
C PHE A 45 30.54 2.26 31.34
N TRP A 46 29.50 2.63 32.09
CA TRP A 46 28.25 3.15 31.51
C TRP A 46 28.48 4.44 30.74
N MET A 47 29.38 5.31 31.20
CA MET A 47 29.81 6.51 30.48
C MET A 47 30.45 6.15 29.13
N ARG A 48 31.37 5.18 29.09
CA ARG A 48 32.01 4.74 27.83
C ARG A 48 30.99 4.17 26.86
N LEU A 49 30.09 3.31 27.33
CA LEU A 49 29.02 2.76 26.50
C LEU A 49 28.08 3.85 25.99
N TYR A 50 27.72 4.81 26.84
CA TYR A 50 26.89 5.95 26.43
C TYR A 50 27.55 6.73 25.29
N LYS A 51 28.84 7.07 25.46
CA LYS A 51 29.61 7.79 24.45
C LYS A 51 29.72 7.00 23.13
N LEU A 52 29.93 5.68 23.23
CA LEU A 52 30.03 4.81 22.07
C LEU A 52 28.71 4.71 21.27
N HIS A 53 27.58 4.61 21.97
CA HIS A 53 26.28 4.37 21.31
C HIS A 53 25.47 5.64 21.00
N TYR A 54 25.66 6.71 21.77
CA TYR A 54 24.78 7.90 21.74
C TYR A 54 25.54 9.23 21.59
N GLY A 55 26.87 9.25 21.64
CA GLY A 55 27.67 10.48 21.48
C GLY A 55 27.86 11.30 22.76
N PHE A 56 28.45 12.49 22.63
CA PHE A 56 29.00 13.27 23.75
C PHE A 56 28.12 14.43 24.28
N ASP A 57 26.89 14.60 23.80
CA ASP A 57 26.16 15.87 23.98
C ASP A 57 25.34 16.02 25.27
N VAL A 58 25.71 15.36 26.38
CA VAL A 58 24.94 15.47 27.63
C VAL A 58 25.85 15.74 28.83
N GLU A 59 25.80 16.96 29.35
CA GLU A 59 26.44 17.33 30.62
C GLU A 59 25.95 16.43 31.76
N PRO A 60 26.84 15.98 32.68
CA PRO A 60 26.47 15.11 33.79
C PRO A 60 25.42 15.77 34.68
N ASP A 61 24.34 15.05 34.95
CA ASP A 61 23.28 15.45 35.86
C ASP A 61 23.69 14.87 37.22
N PRO A 62 23.96 15.71 38.22
CA PRO A 62 24.51 15.26 39.49
C PRO A 62 23.59 14.29 40.25
N GLU A 63 22.31 14.21 39.90
CA GLU A 63 21.35 13.31 40.56
C GLU A 63 21.26 11.92 39.92
N CYS A 64 21.74 11.76 38.68
CA CYS A 64 21.54 10.52 37.91
C CYS A 64 22.86 10.05 37.26
N GLY A 65 23.47 9.00 37.83
CA GLY A 65 24.68 8.37 37.32
C GLY A 65 24.55 7.88 35.86
N TRP A 66 25.68 7.60 35.21
CA TRP A 66 25.74 7.23 33.79
C TRP A 66 24.92 5.98 33.44
N LYS A 67 24.70 5.08 34.39
CA LYS A 67 23.80 3.93 34.23
C LYS A 67 22.36 4.34 33.94
N GLY A 68 21.82 5.30 34.70
CA GLY A 68 20.46 5.81 34.51
C GLY A 68 20.31 6.49 33.15
N ARG A 69 21.32 7.30 32.77
CA ARG A 69 21.39 7.98 31.47
C ARG A 69 21.44 7.00 30.30
N TYR A 70 22.28 5.98 30.40
CA TYR A 70 22.36 4.92 29.41
C TYR A 70 21.01 4.21 29.24
N ARG A 71 20.37 3.85 30.36
CA ARG A 71 19.03 3.24 30.34
C ARG A 71 18.01 4.14 29.64
N ASP A 72 17.97 5.41 29.97
CA ASP A 72 16.96 6.34 29.43
C ASP A 72 17.19 6.61 27.94
N ALA A 73 18.45 6.75 27.51
CA ALA A 73 18.82 6.84 26.10
C ALA A 73 18.48 5.56 25.33
N PHE A 74 18.78 4.40 25.90
CA PHE A 74 18.40 3.11 25.32
C PHE A 74 16.88 2.97 25.14
N LEU A 75 16.10 3.29 26.17
CA LEU A 75 14.64 3.25 26.11
C LEU A 75 14.10 4.23 25.08
N ARG A 76 14.66 5.44 25.01
CA ARG A 76 14.30 6.45 24.00
C ARG A 76 14.58 5.94 22.59
N THR A 77 15.78 5.41 22.32
CA THR A 77 16.15 4.88 21.00
C THR A 77 15.29 3.67 20.63
N LYS A 78 15.03 2.77 21.58
CA LYS A 78 14.12 1.62 21.37
C LYS A 78 12.71 2.11 20.99
N LEU A 79 12.17 3.09 21.70
CA LEU A 79 10.86 3.67 21.40
C LEU A 79 10.83 4.36 20.04
N ILE A 80 11.89 5.07 19.66
CA ILE A 80 12.03 5.68 18.33
C ILE A 80 12.03 4.61 17.24
N ARG A 81 12.79 3.51 17.41
CA ARG A 81 12.82 2.39 16.47
C ARG A 81 11.43 1.77 16.30
N GLN A 82 10.76 1.43 17.40
CA GLN A 82 9.40 0.89 17.38
C GLN A 82 8.40 1.84 16.70
N ARG A 83 8.48 3.15 16.98
CA ARG A 83 7.63 4.14 16.30
C ARG A 83 7.93 4.24 14.81
N SER A 84 9.20 4.14 14.42
CA SER A 84 9.62 4.13 13.01
C SER A 84 9.07 2.91 12.27
N GLU A 85 9.18 1.73 12.88
CA GLU A 85 8.62 0.47 12.37
C GLU A 85 7.11 0.56 12.23
N GLN A 86 6.41 1.05 13.26
CA GLN A 86 4.97 1.23 13.23
C GLN A 86 4.54 2.20 12.11
N ARG A 87 5.25 3.33 11.95
CA ARG A 87 4.99 4.28 10.86
C ARG A 87 5.13 3.62 9.50
N ARG A 88 6.18 2.80 9.30
CA ARG A 88 6.40 2.07 8.05
C ARG A 88 5.23 1.12 7.76
N VAL A 89 4.76 0.38 8.76
CA VAL A 89 3.58 -0.52 8.62
C VAL A 89 2.34 0.29 8.25
N THR A 90 2.04 1.36 8.98
CA THR A 90 0.87 2.22 8.71
C THR A 90 0.91 2.87 7.33
N LEU A 91 2.09 3.25 6.82
CA LEU A 91 2.23 3.77 5.47
C LEU A 91 1.84 2.73 4.41
N ILE A 92 2.28 1.48 4.57
CA ILE A 92 1.92 0.39 3.65
C ILE A 92 0.42 0.10 3.73
N GLU A 93 -0.16 0.07 4.94
CA GLU A 93 -1.61 -0.12 5.14
C GLU A 93 -2.44 0.98 4.47
N ASN A 94 -1.99 2.23 4.57
CA ASN A 94 -2.66 3.34 3.90
C ASN A 94 -2.58 3.22 2.38
N GLN A 95 -1.40 2.87 1.84
CA GLN A 95 -1.23 2.62 0.41
C GLN A 95 -2.14 1.49 -0.09
N ILE A 96 -2.29 0.40 0.67
CA ILE A 96 -3.22 -0.69 0.37
C ILE A 96 -4.65 -0.15 0.28
N LYS A 97 -5.12 0.58 1.30
CA LYS A 97 -6.47 1.16 1.31
C LYS A 97 -6.73 2.08 0.12
N ASP A 98 -5.74 2.87 -0.28
CA ASP A 98 -5.85 3.75 -1.43
C ASP A 98 -5.93 2.97 -2.74
N ILE A 99 -5.10 1.95 -2.93
CA ILE A 99 -5.20 1.07 -4.12
C ILE A 99 -6.52 0.30 -4.12
N GLU A 100 -7.02 -0.17 -2.99
CA GLU A 100 -8.34 -0.81 -2.91
C GLU A 100 -9.47 0.13 -3.35
N ARG A 101 -9.41 1.41 -2.95
CA ARG A 101 -10.36 2.43 -3.43
C ARG A 101 -10.29 2.57 -4.94
N GLU A 102 -9.09 2.69 -5.50
CA GLU A 102 -8.88 2.78 -6.95
C GLU A 102 -9.35 1.51 -7.70
N VAL A 103 -9.16 0.33 -7.11
CA VAL A 103 -9.65 -0.93 -7.70
C VAL A 103 -11.17 -0.94 -7.74
N ARG A 104 -11.83 -0.45 -6.69
CA ARG A 104 -13.30 -0.32 -6.67
C ARG A 104 -13.80 0.65 -7.74
N THR A 105 -13.20 1.83 -7.84
CA THR A 105 -13.62 2.82 -8.85
C THR A 105 -13.38 2.32 -10.29
N LEU A 106 -12.25 1.67 -10.57
CA LEU A 106 -12.00 1.05 -11.87
C LEU A 106 -12.97 -0.10 -12.17
N HIS A 107 -13.42 -0.81 -11.14
CA HIS A 107 -14.40 -1.87 -11.29
C HIS A 107 -15.78 -1.31 -11.68
N GLU A 108 -16.22 -0.26 -11.01
CA GLU A 108 -17.45 0.48 -11.32
C GLU A 108 -17.39 1.05 -12.75
N GLU A 109 -16.29 1.72 -13.12
CA GLU A 109 -16.07 2.23 -14.48
C GLU A 109 -16.15 1.11 -15.54
N ALA A 110 -15.58 -0.06 -15.26
CA ALA A 110 -15.66 -1.21 -16.15
C ALA A 110 -17.09 -1.78 -16.27
N LEU A 111 -17.88 -1.73 -15.21
CA LEU A 111 -19.29 -2.13 -15.24
C LEU A 111 -20.10 -1.15 -16.09
N ASP A 112 -19.93 0.15 -15.88
CA ASP A 112 -20.61 1.18 -16.64
C ASP A 112 -20.31 1.07 -18.14
N LEU A 113 -19.03 0.91 -18.51
CA LEU A 113 -18.64 0.70 -19.91
C LEU A 113 -19.25 -0.58 -20.51
N LYS A 114 -19.35 -1.67 -19.73
CA LYS A 114 -20.05 -2.89 -20.18
C LYS A 114 -21.54 -2.64 -20.42
N HIS A 115 -22.19 -1.86 -19.54
CA HIS A 115 -23.59 -1.48 -19.71
C HIS A 115 -23.79 -0.59 -20.94
N GLN A 116 -22.92 0.39 -21.17
CA GLN A 116 -22.93 1.23 -22.37
C GLN A 116 -22.78 0.40 -23.64
N VAL A 117 -21.79 -0.50 -23.71
CA VAL A 117 -21.61 -1.39 -24.88
C VAL A 117 -22.86 -2.21 -25.15
N ARG A 118 -23.50 -2.77 -24.11
CA ARG A 118 -24.74 -3.54 -24.26
C ARG A 118 -25.90 -2.67 -24.76
N SER A 119 -26.06 -1.48 -24.21
CA SER A 119 -27.10 -0.52 -24.58
C SER A 119 -26.95 -0.07 -26.04
N HIS A 120 -25.72 0.30 -26.45
CA HIS A 120 -25.45 0.73 -27.81
C HIS A 120 -25.61 -0.44 -28.78
N ALA A 121 -25.23 -1.67 -28.39
CA ALA A 121 -25.45 -2.86 -29.19
C ALA A 121 -26.94 -3.24 -29.34
N SER A 122 -27.80 -2.95 -28.35
CA SER A 122 -29.26 -3.07 -28.54
C SER A 122 -29.80 -2.02 -29.51
N LEU A 123 -29.37 -0.76 -29.36
CA LEU A 123 -29.79 0.33 -30.23
C LEU A 123 -29.34 0.11 -31.68
N TYR A 124 -28.12 -0.38 -31.89
CA TYR A 124 -27.62 -0.78 -33.20
C TYR A 124 -28.53 -1.82 -33.87
N ARG A 125 -28.89 -2.89 -33.13
CA ARG A 125 -29.77 -3.95 -33.64
C ARG A 125 -31.18 -3.44 -33.95
N GLU A 126 -31.69 -2.51 -33.15
CA GLU A 126 -33.00 -1.89 -33.41
C GLU A 126 -32.99 -1.09 -34.71
N ILE A 127 -32.00 -0.21 -34.89
CA ILE A 127 -31.88 0.61 -36.10
C ILE A 127 -31.67 -0.28 -37.34
N ASP A 128 -30.85 -1.31 -37.23
CA ASP A 128 -30.57 -2.25 -38.31
C ASP A 128 -31.84 -3.02 -38.73
N ARG A 129 -32.63 -3.51 -37.76
CA ARG A 129 -33.93 -4.15 -38.02
C ARG A 129 -34.90 -3.22 -38.74
N VAL A 130 -35.01 -1.97 -38.30
CA VAL A 130 -35.87 -0.96 -38.95
C VAL A 130 -35.39 -0.70 -40.38
N LYS A 131 -34.09 -0.58 -40.60
CA LYS A 131 -33.50 -0.42 -41.93
C LYS A 131 -33.79 -1.63 -42.84
N SER A 132 -33.64 -2.85 -42.33
CA SER A 132 -33.95 -4.06 -43.10
C SER A 132 -35.44 -4.18 -43.44
N ALA A 133 -36.32 -3.86 -42.49
CA ALA A 133 -37.77 -3.86 -42.71
C ALA A 133 -38.19 -2.83 -43.76
N GLU A 134 -37.59 -1.64 -43.74
CA GLU A 134 -37.83 -0.60 -44.74
C GLU A 134 -37.38 -1.03 -46.14
N VAL A 135 -36.20 -1.64 -46.26
CA VAL A 135 -35.71 -2.21 -47.54
C VAL A 135 -36.67 -3.29 -48.05
N ALA A 136 -37.11 -4.20 -47.17
CA ALA A 136 -38.07 -5.24 -47.53
C ALA A 136 -39.41 -4.65 -47.99
N LEU A 137 -39.95 -3.66 -47.27
CA LEU A 137 -41.17 -2.96 -47.69
C LEU A 137 -40.99 -2.29 -49.05
N LYS A 138 -39.84 -1.65 -49.31
CA LYS A 138 -39.57 -1.04 -50.63
C LYS A 138 -39.57 -2.05 -51.77
N THR A 139 -39.07 -3.27 -51.54
CA THR A 139 -39.02 -4.32 -52.56
C THR A 139 -40.38 -4.99 -52.82
N TRP A 140 -41.25 -5.06 -51.81
CA TRP A 140 -42.50 -5.82 -51.87
C TRP A 140 -43.78 -4.98 -51.95
N SER A 141 -43.67 -3.65 -51.89
CA SER A 141 -44.81 -2.74 -51.83
C SER A 141 -45.34 -2.32 -53.22
N PRO A 142 -46.68 -2.32 -53.43
CA PRO A 142 -47.30 -1.74 -54.62
C PRO A 142 -46.97 -0.24 -54.76
N ALA A 143 -46.89 0.25 -55.99
CA ALA A 143 -46.42 1.61 -56.32
C ALA A 143 -47.16 2.75 -55.55
N SER A 144 -48.45 2.58 -55.28
CA SER A 144 -49.28 3.54 -54.53
C SER A 144 -48.86 3.69 -53.05
N VAL A 145 -48.41 2.61 -52.41
CA VAL A 145 -47.95 2.61 -51.02
C VAL A 145 -46.52 3.14 -50.93
N SER A 146 -45.68 2.85 -51.94
CA SER A 146 -44.31 3.39 -52.05
C SER A 146 -44.27 4.91 -52.14
N ALA A 147 -45.23 5.55 -52.81
CA ALA A 147 -45.28 7.01 -52.95
C ALA A 147 -45.57 7.71 -51.60
N ARG A 148 -46.54 7.18 -50.84
CA ARG A 148 -46.90 7.70 -49.51
C ARG A 148 -45.80 7.46 -48.47
N HIS A 149 -45.14 6.31 -48.53
CA HIS A 149 -44.05 5.98 -47.60
C HIS A 149 -42.80 6.84 -47.85
N LYS A 150 -42.45 7.12 -49.11
CA LYS A 150 -41.38 8.08 -49.46
C LYS A 150 -41.59 9.45 -48.83
N GLN A 151 -42.81 9.99 -48.90
CA GLN A 151 -43.14 11.30 -48.35
C GLN A 151 -42.97 11.36 -46.82
N VAL A 152 -43.19 10.24 -46.12
CA VAL A 152 -43.01 10.15 -44.66
C VAL A 152 -41.54 9.94 -44.28
N VAL A 153 -40.79 9.13 -45.05
CA VAL A 153 -39.36 8.87 -44.81
C VAL A 153 -38.49 10.09 -45.12
N GLU A 154 -38.85 10.88 -46.14
CA GLU A 154 -38.15 12.14 -46.47
C GLU A 154 -38.30 13.22 -45.38
N GLN A 155 -39.23 13.06 -44.43
CA GLN A 155 -39.40 13.95 -43.28
C GLN A 155 -38.50 13.60 -42.08
N THR A 156 -37.75 12.49 -42.13
CA THR A 156 -36.80 12.15 -41.06
C THR A 156 -35.48 12.91 -41.22
N PRO A 157 -35.05 13.74 -40.24
CA PRO A 157 -33.95 14.70 -40.42
C PRO A 157 -32.53 14.08 -40.42
N VAL A 158 -32.37 12.79 -40.11
CA VAL A 158 -31.07 12.12 -40.05
C VAL A 158 -31.12 10.77 -40.78
N ASP A 159 -30.20 10.58 -41.72
CA ASP A 159 -30.01 9.32 -42.43
C ASP A 159 -29.69 8.16 -41.46
N LYS A 160 -30.46 7.07 -41.58
CA LYS A 160 -30.33 5.88 -40.73
C LYS A 160 -28.98 5.18 -40.92
N ALA A 161 -28.37 5.26 -42.11
CA ALA A 161 -27.06 4.65 -42.34
C ALA A 161 -25.96 5.42 -41.58
N THR A 162 -26.03 6.75 -41.57
CA THR A 162 -25.16 7.60 -40.76
C THR A 162 -25.34 7.31 -39.26
N ARG A 163 -26.58 7.19 -38.77
CA ARG A 163 -26.86 6.85 -37.37
C ARG A 163 -26.30 5.47 -36.98
N LEU A 164 -26.41 4.45 -37.84
CA LEU A 164 -25.78 3.14 -37.63
C LEU A 164 -24.26 3.24 -37.53
N CYS A 165 -23.63 4.06 -38.39
CA CYS A 165 -22.19 4.27 -38.37
C CYS A 165 -21.73 4.91 -37.05
N CYS A 166 -22.42 5.95 -36.58
CA CYS A 166 -22.13 6.60 -35.30
C CYS A 166 -22.21 5.61 -34.13
N VAL A 167 -23.32 4.86 -34.02
CA VAL A 167 -23.51 3.90 -32.93
C VAL A 167 -22.46 2.79 -32.97
N ARG A 168 -22.08 2.33 -34.17
CA ARG A 168 -20.97 1.37 -34.33
C ARG A 168 -19.65 1.94 -33.82
N GLN A 169 -19.34 3.19 -34.15
CA GLN A 169 -18.12 3.85 -33.66
C GLN A 169 -18.14 3.99 -32.13
N GLU A 170 -19.26 4.39 -31.55
CA GLU A 170 -19.42 4.47 -30.09
C GLU A 170 -19.18 3.11 -29.42
N ILE A 171 -19.72 2.02 -29.97
CA ILE A 171 -19.46 0.66 -29.47
C ILE A 171 -17.97 0.34 -29.48
N GLU A 172 -17.27 0.65 -30.58
CA GLU A 172 -15.83 0.37 -30.69
C GLU A 172 -15.00 1.23 -29.71
N VAL A 173 -15.37 2.51 -29.53
CA VAL A 173 -14.73 3.38 -28.53
C VAL A 173 -14.95 2.83 -27.12
N SER A 174 -16.19 2.50 -26.73
CA SER A 174 -16.48 1.96 -25.40
C SER A 174 -15.80 0.61 -25.16
N LYS A 175 -15.66 -0.26 -26.17
CA LYS A 175 -14.87 -1.48 -26.07
C LYS A 175 -13.39 -1.19 -25.86
N HIS A 176 -12.83 -0.21 -26.57
CA HIS A 176 -11.43 0.18 -26.42
C HIS A 176 -11.16 0.74 -25.01
N LEU A 177 -12.03 1.64 -24.53
CA LEU A 177 -11.98 2.17 -23.16
C LEU A 177 -12.09 1.04 -22.14
N LEU A 178 -13.04 0.11 -22.31
CA LEU A 178 -13.19 -1.03 -21.42
C LEU A 178 -11.92 -1.88 -21.34
N LYS A 179 -11.27 -2.14 -22.48
CA LYS A 179 -9.99 -2.87 -22.52
C LYS A 179 -8.91 -2.14 -21.74
N SER A 180 -8.80 -0.82 -21.91
CA SER A 180 -7.85 0.02 -21.17
C SER A 180 -8.10 -0.02 -19.66
N VAL A 181 -9.35 0.14 -19.22
CA VAL A 181 -9.74 0.08 -17.81
C VAL A 181 -9.43 -1.29 -17.20
N LEU A 182 -9.74 -2.39 -17.91
CA LEU A 182 -9.44 -3.74 -17.44
C LEU A 182 -7.93 -3.97 -17.25
N LEU A 183 -7.09 -3.46 -18.17
CA LEU A 183 -5.63 -3.53 -18.03
C LEU A 183 -5.14 -2.72 -16.82
N ARG A 184 -5.69 -1.51 -16.60
CA ARG A 184 -5.38 -0.70 -15.41
C ARG A 184 -5.79 -1.41 -14.13
N LEU A 185 -6.97 -2.04 -14.12
CA LEU A 185 -7.48 -2.81 -12.98
C LEU A 185 -6.58 -4.00 -12.66
N GLU A 186 -6.16 -4.76 -13.68
CA GLU A 186 -5.23 -5.88 -13.49
C GLU A 186 -3.89 -5.41 -12.90
N ASN A 187 -3.33 -4.32 -13.43
CA ASN A 187 -2.11 -3.72 -12.90
C ASN A 187 -2.27 -3.27 -11.44
N LYS A 188 -3.40 -2.66 -11.08
CA LYS A 188 -3.67 -2.26 -9.69
C LYS A 188 -3.83 -3.47 -8.76
N LYS A 189 -4.49 -4.54 -9.20
CA LYS A 189 -4.57 -5.80 -8.44
C LYS A 189 -3.21 -6.45 -8.19
N ARG A 190 -2.33 -6.45 -9.19
CA ARG A 190 -0.94 -6.94 -9.02
C ARG A 190 -0.18 -6.09 -8.01
N LYS A 191 -0.31 -4.76 -8.08
CA LYS A 191 0.31 -3.85 -7.11
C LYS A 191 -0.22 -4.06 -5.70
N LEU A 192 -1.53 -4.30 -5.55
CA LEU A 192 -2.15 -4.62 -4.26
C LEU A 192 -1.53 -5.87 -3.65
N GLY A 193 -1.44 -6.97 -4.41
CA GLY A 193 -0.80 -8.21 -3.93
C GLY A 193 0.65 -8.01 -3.48
N ALA A 194 1.45 -7.27 -4.25
CA ALA A 194 2.83 -6.96 -3.87
C ALA A 194 2.93 -6.13 -2.57
N LEU A 195 1.98 -5.21 -2.33
CA LEU A 195 1.93 -4.45 -1.07
C LEU A 195 1.49 -5.32 0.11
N GLU A 196 0.54 -6.23 -0.09
CA GLU A 196 0.11 -7.19 0.93
C GLU A 196 1.25 -8.13 1.34
N GLU A 197 2.03 -8.63 0.38
CA GLU A 197 3.27 -9.38 0.63
C GLU A 197 4.29 -8.54 1.41
N THR A 198 4.47 -7.28 1.02
CA THR A 198 5.37 -6.37 1.74
C THR A 198 4.88 -6.10 3.17
N LEU A 199 3.56 -5.99 3.37
CA LEU A 199 2.95 -5.78 4.69
C LEU A 199 3.16 -7.02 5.58
N THR A 200 2.92 -8.22 5.07
CA THR A 200 3.16 -9.47 5.83
C THR A 200 4.63 -9.62 6.21
N ALA A 201 5.56 -9.37 5.29
CA ALA A 201 7.00 -9.33 5.57
C ALA A 201 7.42 -8.18 6.50
N SER A 202 6.61 -7.12 6.61
CA SER A 202 6.86 -6.01 7.54
C SER A 202 6.43 -6.31 8.97
N ARG A 203 5.38 -7.14 9.14
CA ARG A 203 4.81 -7.55 10.42
C ARG A 203 5.49 -8.79 11.02
N ALA A 204 6.13 -9.60 10.19
CA ALA A 204 6.91 -10.77 10.62
C ALA A 204 8.32 -10.43 11.16
N ARG A 205 8.76 -9.17 11.02
CA ARG A 205 10.01 -8.64 11.56
C ARG A 205 9.75 -7.95 12.89
#